data_AF-A0AA41S0E3-F1
#
_entry.id   AF-A0AA41S0E3-F1
#
_cell.length_a   1.000
_cell.length_b   1.000
_cell.length_c   1.000
_cell.angle_alpha   90.00
_cell.angle_beta   90.00
_cell.angle_gamma   90.00
#
_symmetry.space_group_name_H-M   'P 1'
#
loop_
_entity.id
_entity.type
_entity.pdbx_description
1 polymer ?
#
loop_
_entity_poly.entity_id
_entity_poly.type
_entity_poly.pdbx_seq_one_letter_code
_entity_poly.pdbx_strand_id
1 'polypeptide(L)'
;MVLKLIRDHDSLRSNVICNKNILSSCESCLNSLLNLCEIAAKNYVNRKNEIALEVDNLLWLVDILVDWQAGEEFARMWANQQVLANLLMKYWYRIEFENSCHSINCITARLLVNIGNGKILPEKNTRQLLLKTWFRPLANDYSYLRKVKSFDQKVVEENIERMILELTPEDQQSILLAWLEYFMKNGIDCPDLRKGFEAGAEETPPNLSLPLK
;
A
#
# COMPACT_ATOMS: atom_id res chain seq x y z
N MET A 1 31.38 19.19 25.20
CA MET A 1 32.14 19.27 23.92
C MET A 1 32.64 17.88 23.55
N VAL A 2 31.73 16.95 23.22
CA VAL A 2 32.03 15.58 22.74
C VAL A 2 30.97 15.13 21.71
N LEU A 3 29.74 15.66 21.79
CA LEU A 3 28.63 15.42 20.84
C LEU A 3 28.83 15.96 19.41
N LYS A 4 29.92 16.68 19.13
CA LYS A 4 30.26 17.13 17.75
C LYS A 4 31.32 16.27 17.06
N LEU A 5 31.99 15.35 17.77
CA LEU A 5 33.11 14.57 17.22
C LEU A 5 32.75 13.13 16.82
N ILE A 6 31.52 12.67 17.11
CA ILE A 6 30.97 11.40 16.59
C ILE A 6 30.14 11.63 15.32
N ARG A 7 30.04 12.88 14.86
CA ARG A 7 29.26 13.23 13.67
C ARG A 7 30.02 12.92 12.37
N ASP A 8 31.34 12.85 12.42
CA ASP A 8 32.19 12.71 11.25
C ASP A 8 32.97 11.40 11.32
N HIS A 9 32.70 10.51 10.35
CA HIS A 9 33.31 9.21 10.02
C HIS A 9 32.69 7.88 10.51
N ASP A 10 31.91 7.82 11.61
CA ASP A 10 31.24 6.56 12.06
C ASP A 10 29.69 6.59 11.97
N SER A 11 29.11 7.76 11.73
CA SER A 11 27.67 7.99 11.65
C SER A 11 27.01 7.29 10.45
N LEU A 12 27.67 7.28 9.29
CA LEU A 12 27.16 6.64 8.09
C LEU A 12 27.10 5.11 8.23
N ARG A 13 28.15 4.50 8.83
CA ARG A 13 28.22 3.06 9.06
C ARG A 13 27.21 2.61 10.12
N SER A 14 27.08 3.39 11.19
CA SER A 14 26.06 3.17 12.22
C SER A 14 24.65 3.28 11.66
N ASN A 15 24.37 4.29 10.82
CA ASN A 15 23.07 4.43 10.15
C ASN A 15 22.79 3.28 9.17
N VAL A 16 23.77 2.85 8.38
CA VAL A 16 23.60 1.71 7.46
C VAL A 16 23.33 0.41 8.22
N ILE A 17 24.02 0.17 9.33
CA ILE A 17 23.77 -1.01 10.19
C ILE A 17 22.39 -0.90 10.86
N CYS A 18 22.02 0.28 11.34
CA CYS A 18 20.72 0.52 11.97
C CYS A 18 19.57 0.31 10.97
N ASN A 19 19.67 0.86 9.76
CA ASN A 19 18.70 0.65 8.69
C ASN A 19 18.56 -0.83 8.34
N LYS A 20 19.67 -1.57 8.25
CA LYS A 20 19.63 -3.04 8.01
C LYS A 20 18.91 -3.79 9.13
N ASN A 21 19.15 -3.42 10.39
CA ASN A 21 18.48 -4.03 11.53
C ASN A 21 16.97 -3.74 11.50
N ILE A 22 16.58 -2.48 11.22
CA ILE A 22 15.16 -2.09 11.09
C ILE A 22 14.49 -2.81 9.92
N LEU A 23 15.15 -2.91 8.76
CA LEU A 23 14.62 -3.67 7.62
C LEU A 23 14.47 -5.16 7.94
N SER A 24 15.42 -5.75 8.67
CA SER A 24 15.30 -7.13 9.16
C SER A 24 14.16 -7.31 10.16
N SER A 25 13.90 -6.32 11.02
CA SER A 25 12.71 -6.29 11.88
C SER A 25 11.43 -6.19 11.04
N CYS A 26 11.41 -5.36 9.99
CA CYS A 26 10.28 -5.29 9.07
C CYS A 26 10.00 -6.63 8.40
N GLU A 27 11.05 -7.31 7.93
CA GLU A 27 10.95 -8.63 7.31
C GLU A 27 10.39 -9.66 8.29
N SER A 28 10.89 -9.65 9.52
CA SER A 28 10.42 -10.55 10.58
C SER A 28 8.95 -10.32 10.92
N CYS A 29 8.54 -9.06 11.13
CA CYS A 29 7.14 -8.70 11.39
C CYS A 29 6.24 -9.04 10.19
N LEU A 30 6.70 -8.83 8.96
CA LEU A 30 5.93 -9.15 7.76
C LEU A 30 5.73 -10.66 7.59
N ASN A 31 6.78 -11.45 7.82
CA ASN A 31 6.68 -12.92 7.81
C ASN A 31 5.76 -13.44 8.93
N SER A 32 5.85 -12.85 10.13
CA SER A 32 4.95 -13.13 11.25
C SER A 32 3.49 -12.84 10.89
N LEU A 33 3.22 -11.65 10.34
CA LEU A 33 1.90 -11.22 9.88
C LEU A 33 1.32 -12.19 8.85
N LEU A 34 2.09 -12.54 7.82
CA LEU A 34 1.66 -13.49 6.79
C LEU A 34 1.29 -14.84 7.40
N ASN A 35 2.14 -15.39 8.27
CA ASN A 35 1.88 -16.66 8.94
C ASN A 35 0.62 -16.61 9.83
N LEU A 36 0.42 -15.52 10.57
CA LEU A 36 -0.78 -15.33 11.40
C LEU A 36 -2.05 -15.28 10.54
N CYS A 37 -2.01 -14.53 9.43
CA CYS A 37 -3.11 -14.48 8.47
C CYS A 37 -3.40 -15.85 7.84
N GLU A 38 -2.38 -16.62 7.49
CA GLU A 38 -2.55 -17.98 6.98
C GLU A 38 -3.17 -18.93 7.99
N ILE A 39 -2.70 -18.91 9.25
CA ILE A 39 -3.25 -19.74 10.33
C ILE A 39 -4.71 -19.39 10.57
N ALA A 40 -5.02 -18.10 10.65
CA ALA A 40 -6.37 -17.62 10.86
C ALA A 40 -7.31 -18.04 9.70
N ALA A 41 -6.84 -17.92 8.46
CA ALA A 41 -7.59 -18.29 7.27
C ALA A 41 -7.82 -19.81 7.14
N LYS A 42 -6.80 -20.64 7.41
CA LYS A 42 -6.85 -22.10 7.26
C LYS A 42 -7.63 -22.78 8.38
N ASN A 43 -7.41 -22.34 9.62
CA ASN A 43 -7.93 -23.01 10.81
C ASN A 43 -9.14 -22.31 11.42
N TYR A 44 -9.60 -21.20 10.83
CA TYR A 44 -10.69 -20.37 11.35
C TYR A 44 -10.44 -19.93 12.81
N VAL A 45 -9.18 -19.69 13.16
CA VAL A 45 -8.75 -19.27 14.51
C VAL A 45 -8.66 -17.75 14.58
N ASN A 46 -9.18 -17.17 15.67
CA ASN A 46 -9.03 -15.74 15.92
C ASN A 46 -7.59 -15.42 16.37
N ARG A 47 -6.87 -14.67 15.54
CA ARG A 47 -5.51 -14.15 15.79
C ARG A 47 -5.47 -12.61 15.79
N LYS A 48 -6.62 -11.97 16.04
CA LYS A 48 -6.83 -10.51 15.91
C LYS A 48 -5.75 -9.69 16.61
N ASN A 49 -5.48 -10.00 17.87
CA ASN A 49 -4.57 -9.19 18.68
C ASN A 49 -3.12 -9.32 18.20
N GLU A 50 -2.73 -10.50 17.74
CA GLU A 50 -1.38 -10.74 17.22
C GLU A 50 -1.20 -10.08 15.86
N ILE A 51 -2.23 -10.15 14.99
CA ILE A 51 -2.25 -9.44 13.70
C ILE A 51 -2.17 -7.93 13.92
N ALA A 52 -2.99 -7.38 14.83
CA ALA A 52 -2.97 -5.96 15.15
C ALA A 52 -1.60 -5.51 15.68
N LEU A 53 -0.98 -6.32 16.55
CA LEU A 53 0.36 -6.05 17.06
C LEU A 53 1.40 -6.00 15.93
N GLU A 54 1.38 -6.95 14.99
CA GLU A 54 2.33 -6.92 13.86
C GLU A 54 2.06 -5.74 12.92
N VAL A 55 0.81 -5.35 12.72
CA VAL A 55 0.48 -4.15 11.95
C VAL A 55 1.00 -2.89 12.64
N ASP A 56 0.80 -2.75 13.95
CA ASP A 56 1.30 -1.60 14.72
C ASP A 56 2.84 -1.54 14.69
N ASN A 57 3.50 -2.70 14.83
CA ASN A 57 4.96 -2.80 14.68
C ASN A 57 5.42 -2.34 13.30
N LEU A 58 4.77 -2.81 12.23
CA LEU A 58 5.11 -2.44 10.86
C LEU A 58 4.88 -0.95 10.60
N LEU A 59 3.77 -0.39 11.06
CA LEU A 59 3.49 1.05 10.93
C LEU A 59 4.55 1.90 11.63
N TRP A 60 4.96 1.50 12.83
CA TRP A 60 6.01 2.20 13.57
C TRP A 60 7.38 2.09 12.88
N LEU A 61 7.75 0.90 12.41
CA LEU A 61 9.00 0.69 11.68
C LEU A 61 9.03 1.47 10.36
N VAL A 62 7.89 1.56 9.66
CA VAL A 62 7.75 2.40 8.46
C VAL A 62 8.00 3.87 8.79
N ASP A 63 7.44 4.39 9.88
CA ASP A 63 7.66 5.78 10.28
C ASP A 63 9.14 6.06 10.57
N ILE A 64 9.84 5.13 11.24
CA ILE A 64 11.30 5.22 11.45
C ILE A 64 12.03 5.26 10.11
N LEU A 65 11.72 4.34 9.19
CA LEU A 65 12.36 4.29 7.88
C LEU A 65 12.10 5.55 7.06
N VAL A 66 10.90 6.13 7.16
CA VAL A 66 10.54 7.40 6.52
C VAL A 66 11.36 8.55 7.09
N ASP A 67 11.47 8.65 8.42
CA ASP A 67 12.27 9.67 9.09
C ASP A 67 13.76 9.57 8.72
N TRP A 68 14.22 8.36 8.41
CA TRP A 68 15.59 8.09 7.98
C TRP A 68 15.80 8.10 6.46
N GLN A 69 14.76 8.41 5.67
CA GLN A 69 14.82 8.41 4.20
C GLN A 69 15.30 7.06 3.63
N ALA A 70 14.78 5.96 4.18
CA ALA A 70 15.13 4.59 3.83
C ALA A 70 13.89 3.68 3.65
N GLY A 71 12.75 4.26 3.25
CA GLY A 71 11.47 3.55 3.12
C GLY A 71 11.28 2.76 1.83
N GLU A 72 12.14 2.96 0.83
CA GLU A 72 12.00 2.40 -0.52
C GLU A 72 12.04 0.86 -0.50
N GLU A 73 12.96 0.31 0.29
CA GLU A 73 13.14 -1.13 0.40
C GLU A 73 11.93 -1.79 1.08
N PHE A 74 11.37 -1.15 2.10
CA PHE A 74 10.13 -1.62 2.70
C PHE A 74 8.96 -1.54 1.71
N ALA A 75 8.83 -0.44 0.95
CA ALA A 75 7.80 -0.31 -0.07
C ALA A 75 7.90 -1.44 -1.10
N ARG A 76 9.13 -1.83 -1.49
CA ARG A 76 9.39 -2.98 -2.36
C ARG A 76 8.96 -4.30 -1.71
N MET A 77 9.33 -4.54 -0.46
CA MET A 77 8.91 -5.75 0.28
C MET A 77 7.38 -5.87 0.36
N TRP A 78 6.70 -4.77 0.68
CA TRP A 78 5.24 -4.69 0.79
C TRP A 78 4.53 -4.89 -0.55
N ALA A 79 5.03 -4.28 -1.63
CA ALA A 79 4.48 -4.45 -2.97
C ALA A 79 4.49 -5.93 -3.44
N ASN A 80 5.46 -6.72 -2.96
CA ASN A 80 5.62 -8.15 -3.28
C ASN A 80 4.75 -9.10 -2.43
N GLN A 81 3.77 -8.58 -1.68
CA GLN A 81 2.92 -9.39 -0.80
C GLN A 81 1.62 -9.85 -1.48
N GLN A 82 1.70 -10.42 -2.69
CA GLN A 82 0.51 -10.89 -3.41
C GLN A 82 -0.20 -12.03 -2.67
N VAL A 83 0.55 -12.89 -1.97
CA VAL A 83 -0.03 -13.97 -1.17
C VAL A 83 -0.91 -13.39 -0.07
N LEU A 84 -0.40 -12.40 0.69
CA LEU A 84 -1.15 -11.73 1.74
C LEU A 84 -2.39 -11.02 1.19
N ALA A 85 -2.23 -10.23 0.13
CA ALA A 85 -3.35 -9.52 -0.51
C ALA A 85 -4.46 -10.48 -0.97
N ASN A 86 -4.08 -11.63 -1.55
CA ASN A 86 -5.04 -12.66 -1.97
C ASN A 86 -5.73 -13.36 -0.79
N LEU A 87 -5.02 -13.59 0.31
CA LEU A 87 -5.61 -14.12 1.54
C LEU A 87 -6.67 -13.16 2.08
N LEU A 88 -6.36 -11.87 2.17
CA LEU A 88 -7.33 -10.87 2.65
C LEU A 88 -8.59 -10.87 1.77
N MET A 89 -8.44 -10.79 0.46
CA MET A 89 -9.59 -10.79 -0.46
C MET A 89 -10.47 -12.05 -0.35
N LYS A 90 -9.88 -13.21 -0.09
CA LYS A 90 -10.61 -14.48 0.00
C LYS A 90 -11.34 -14.69 1.32
N TYR A 91 -10.81 -14.15 2.41
CA TYR A 91 -11.26 -14.49 3.76
C TYR A 91 -11.92 -13.33 4.52
N TRP A 92 -11.84 -12.08 4.03
CA TRP A 92 -12.38 -10.90 4.74
C TRP A 92 -13.87 -11.02 5.08
N TYR A 93 -14.67 -11.66 4.22
CA TYR A 93 -16.13 -11.74 4.35
C TYR A 93 -16.61 -12.91 5.22
N ARG A 94 -15.70 -13.82 5.65
CA ARG A 94 -16.10 -15.11 6.22
C ARG A 94 -16.16 -15.15 7.73
N ILE A 95 -15.60 -14.18 8.45
CA ILE A 95 -15.44 -14.26 9.91
C ILE A 95 -15.49 -12.84 10.48
N GLU A 96 -15.74 -12.72 11.78
CA GLU A 96 -15.43 -11.60 12.71
C GLU A 96 -13.98 -11.02 12.61
N PHE A 97 -13.30 -11.28 11.50
CA PHE A 97 -12.06 -10.72 11.00
C PHE A 97 -12.18 -9.26 10.56
N GLU A 98 -13.41 -8.82 10.23
CA GLU A 98 -13.71 -7.50 9.66
C GLU A 98 -12.98 -6.39 10.42
N ASN A 99 -13.22 -6.25 11.72
CA ASN A 99 -12.60 -5.19 12.54
C ASN A 99 -11.08 -5.32 12.76
N SER A 100 -10.47 -6.46 12.44
CA SER A 100 -9.06 -6.77 12.76
C SER A 100 -8.15 -6.55 11.56
N CYS A 101 -8.62 -6.93 10.37
CA CYS A 101 -7.86 -6.90 9.13
C CYS A 101 -7.87 -5.56 8.42
N HIS A 102 -8.84 -4.69 8.70
CA HIS A 102 -8.80 -3.34 8.14
C HIS A 102 -7.53 -2.56 8.50
N SER A 103 -6.89 -2.94 9.61
CA SER A 103 -5.61 -2.37 10.04
C SER A 103 -4.47 -2.66 9.05
N ILE A 104 -4.49 -3.80 8.34
CA ILE A 104 -3.42 -4.19 7.41
C ILE A 104 -3.36 -3.19 6.25
N ASN A 105 -4.52 -2.77 5.73
CA ASN A 105 -4.59 -1.76 4.68
C ASN A 105 -4.17 -0.36 5.14
N CYS A 106 -4.05 -0.10 6.46
CA CYS A 106 -3.42 1.12 6.95
C CYS A 106 -1.94 1.20 6.56
N ILE A 107 -1.24 0.08 6.40
CA ILE A 107 0.16 0.05 5.94
C ILE A 107 0.23 0.55 4.49
N THR A 108 -0.63 0.02 3.61
CA THR A 108 -0.74 0.50 2.22
C THR A 108 -1.09 1.99 2.17
N ALA A 109 -2.09 2.42 2.95
CA ALA A 109 -2.46 3.84 3.02
C ALA A 109 -1.29 4.72 3.48
N ARG A 110 -0.56 4.28 4.51
CA ARG A 110 0.63 4.98 5.03
C ARG A 110 1.72 5.10 3.97
N LEU A 111 1.95 4.05 3.19
CA LEU A 111 2.89 4.09 2.07
C LEU A 111 2.46 5.07 0.99
N LEU A 112 1.19 5.03 0.57
CA LEU A 112 0.67 5.95 -0.45
C LEU A 112 0.81 7.42 -0.03
N VAL A 113 0.53 7.74 1.24
CA VAL A 113 0.71 9.09 1.79
C VAL A 113 2.18 9.51 1.78
N ASN A 114 3.10 8.65 2.24
CA ASN A 114 4.53 9.00 2.28
C ASN A 114 5.17 9.06 0.88
N ILE A 115 4.73 8.23 -0.06
CA ILE A 115 5.11 8.34 -1.48
C ILE A 115 4.61 9.67 -2.06
N GLY A 116 3.36 10.02 -1.75
CA GLY A 116 2.75 11.26 -2.23
C GLY A 116 3.36 12.54 -1.75
N ASN A 117 3.82 12.53 -0.50
CA ASN A 117 4.55 13.64 0.08
C ASN A 117 6.04 13.66 -0.33
N GLY A 118 6.48 12.75 -1.21
CA GLY A 118 7.86 12.64 -1.66
C GLY A 118 8.84 12.18 -0.58
N LYS A 119 8.34 11.60 0.53
CA LYS A 119 9.18 11.10 1.63
C LYS A 119 9.73 9.70 1.37
N ILE A 120 9.03 8.92 0.53
CA ILE A 120 9.52 7.65 -0.02
C ILE A 120 9.49 7.80 -1.53
N LEU A 121 10.61 7.52 -2.21
CA LEU A 121 10.73 7.65 -3.66
C LEU A 121 11.01 6.28 -4.30
N PRO A 122 10.08 5.32 -4.22
CA PRO A 122 10.31 3.99 -4.75
C PRO A 122 10.37 4.04 -6.28
N GLU A 123 11.11 3.11 -6.88
CA GLU A 123 11.21 2.99 -8.33
C GLU A 123 9.83 2.81 -9.00
N LYS A 124 9.72 3.20 -10.28
CA LYS A 124 8.48 3.10 -11.06
C LYS A 124 7.83 1.72 -10.95
N ASN A 125 8.61 0.65 -11.13
CA ASN A 125 8.10 -0.72 -11.07
C ASN A 125 7.52 -1.06 -9.69
N THR A 126 8.10 -0.54 -8.61
CA THR A 126 7.59 -0.75 -7.25
C THR A 126 6.27 -0.03 -7.04
N ARG A 127 6.10 1.20 -7.55
CA ARG A 127 4.82 1.93 -7.50
C ARG A 127 3.71 1.19 -8.25
N GLN A 128 4.02 0.73 -9.47
CA GLN A 128 3.09 -0.05 -10.28
C GLN A 128 2.69 -1.36 -9.59
N LEU A 129 3.67 -2.09 -9.04
CA LEU A 129 3.42 -3.35 -8.34
C LEU A 129 2.61 -3.14 -7.07
N LEU A 130 2.90 -2.07 -6.31
CA LEU A 130 2.14 -1.69 -5.12
C LEU A 130 0.65 -1.53 -5.46
N LEU A 131 0.35 -0.78 -6.53
CA LEU A 131 -1.02 -0.57 -6.97
C LEU A 131 -1.69 -1.87 -7.44
N LYS A 132 -1.01 -2.68 -8.28
CA LYS A 132 -1.55 -3.97 -8.75
C LYS A 132 -1.87 -4.93 -7.59
N THR A 133 -0.99 -5.00 -6.60
CA THR A 133 -1.13 -5.92 -5.47
C THR A 133 -2.22 -5.46 -4.50
N TRP A 134 -2.26 -4.15 -4.19
CA TRP A 134 -3.01 -3.66 -3.03
C TRP A 134 -4.25 -2.83 -3.36
N PHE A 135 -4.49 -2.47 -4.62
CA PHE A 135 -5.67 -1.67 -4.98
C PHE A 135 -6.99 -2.30 -4.52
N ARG A 136 -7.22 -3.58 -4.87
CA ARG A 136 -8.46 -4.29 -4.53
C ARG A 136 -8.65 -4.43 -3.00
N PRO A 137 -7.66 -4.91 -2.23
CA PRO A 137 -7.75 -4.90 -0.76
C PRO A 137 -8.06 -3.51 -0.19
N LEU A 138 -7.37 -2.47 -0.65
CA LEU A 138 -7.54 -1.11 -0.16
C LEU A 138 -8.93 -0.55 -0.47
N ALA A 139 -9.41 -0.71 -1.71
CA ALA A 139 -10.72 -0.24 -2.14
C ALA A 139 -11.85 -0.93 -1.38
N ASN A 140 -11.66 -2.20 -1.05
CA ASN A 140 -12.61 -2.98 -0.29
C ASN A 140 -12.73 -2.53 1.19
N ASP A 141 -11.63 -2.02 1.78
CA ASP A 141 -11.58 -1.50 3.16
C ASP A 141 -11.74 0.03 3.26
N TYR A 142 -12.02 0.70 2.14
CA TYR A 142 -11.90 2.15 2.06
C TYR A 142 -12.83 2.91 3.02
N SER A 143 -14.05 2.41 3.22
CA SER A 143 -15.03 2.99 4.16
C SER A 143 -14.54 2.98 5.61
N TYR A 144 -13.74 1.97 5.99
CA TYR A 144 -13.06 1.91 7.28
C TYR A 144 -11.88 2.88 7.30
N LEU A 145 -11.04 2.87 6.28
CA LEU A 145 -9.84 3.71 6.22
C LEU A 145 -10.17 5.18 6.39
N ARG A 146 -11.26 5.67 5.81
CA ARG A 146 -11.72 7.06 6.00
C ARG A 146 -12.08 7.44 7.44
N LYS A 147 -12.36 6.46 8.30
CA LYS A 147 -12.62 6.69 9.74
C LYS A 147 -11.33 6.72 10.55
N VAL A 148 -10.21 6.27 9.99
CA VAL A 148 -8.91 6.29 10.65
C VAL A 148 -8.40 7.73 10.70
N LYS A 149 -8.12 8.22 11.92
CA LYS A 149 -7.72 9.62 12.16
C LYS A 149 -6.51 10.09 11.33
N SER A 150 -5.59 9.18 11.01
CA SER A 150 -4.38 9.47 10.24
C SER A 150 -4.55 9.32 8.72
N PHE A 151 -5.75 9.06 8.22
CA PHE A 151 -6.01 8.83 6.81
C PHE A 151 -6.33 10.14 6.08
N ASP A 152 -5.45 10.54 5.16
CA ASP A 152 -5.68 11.67 4.28
C ASP A 152 -6.25 11.17 2.95
N GLN A 153 -7.58 11.25 2.81
CA GLN A 153 -8.30 10.77 1.63
C GLN A 153 -7.76 11.38 0.33
N LYS A 154 -7.59 12.71 0.31
CA LYS A 154 -7.23 13.43 -0.90
C LYS A 154 -5.82 13.05 -1.35
N VAL A 155 -4.86 12.99 -0.42
CA VAL A 155 -3.48 12.58 -0.74
C VAL A 155 -3.45 11.14 -1.24
N VAL A 156 -4.21 10.23 -0.63
CA VAL A 156 -4.26 8.82 -1.07
C VAL A 156 -4.83 8.71 -2.49
N GLU A 157 -5.97 9.35 -2.77
CA GLU A 157 -6.62 9.34 -4.08
C GLU A 157 -5.72 9.92 -5.17
N GLU A 158 -5.16 11.12 -4.97
CA GLU A 158 -4.28 11.77 -5.95
C GLU A 158 -3.03 10.92 -6.27
N ASN A 159 -2.54 10.15 -5.29
CA ASN A 159 -1.41 9.25 -5.50
C ASN A 159 -1.77 7.99 -6.24
N ILE A 160 -2.94 7.41 -5.97
CA ILE A 160 -3.45 6.29 -6.75
C ILE A 160 -3.66 6.75 -8.20
N GLU A 161 -4.30 7.90 -8.42
CA GLU A 161 -4.51 8.47 -9.76
C GLU A 161 -3.18 8.67 -10.51
N ARG A 162 -2.16 9.25 -9.86
CA ARG A 162 -0.84 9.42 -10.48
C ARG A 162 -0.18 8.07 -10.83
N MET A 163 -0.31 7.07 -9.95
CA MET A 163 0.22 5.72 -10.23
C MET A 163 -0.52 5.03 -11.36
N ILE A 164 -1.84 5.25 -11.51
CA ILE A 164 -2.63 4.74 -12.64
C ILE A 164 -2.08 5.29 -13.96
N LEU A 165 -1.74 6.58 -14.03
CA LEU A 165 -1.15 7.19 -15.24
C LEU A 165 0.22 6.58 -15.62
N GLU A 166 0.93 5.97 -14.67
CA GLU A 166 2.22 5.33 -14.92
C GLU A 166 2.11 3.88 -15.42
N LEU A 167 0.92 3.26 -15.35
CA LEU A 167 0.65 1.87 -15.75
C LEU A 167 0.60 1.68 -17.27
N THR A 168 0.67 0.42 -17.74
CA THR A 168 0.35 0.10 -19.14
C THR A 168 -1.16 0.21 -19.39
N PRO A 169 -1.62 0.38 -20.64
CA PRO A 169 -3.06 0.45 -20.94
C PRO A 169 -3.85 -0.77 -20.44
N GLU A 170 -3.28 -1.98 -20.52
CA GLU A 170 -3.90 -3.20 -20.04
C GLU A 170 -4.09 -3.18 -18.51
N ASP A 171 -3.08 -2.68 -17.79
CA ASP A 171 -3.13 -2.55 -16.34
C ASP A 171 -4.08 -1.44 -15.91
N GLN A 172 -4.10 -0.30 -16.62
CA GLN A 172 -5.07 0.78 -16.40
C GLN A 172 -6.49 0.26 -16.55
N GLN A 173 -6.77 -0.52 -17.59
CA GLN A 173 -8.08 -1.14 -17.81
C GLN A 173 -8.44 -2.11 -16.66
N SER A 174 -7.49 -2.92 -16.20
CA SER A 174 -7.70 -3.84 -15.08
C SER A 174 -8.07 -3.10 -13.78
N ILE A 175 -7.37 -2.01 -13.47
CA ILE A 175 -7.64 -1.17 -12.30
C ILE A 175 -8.97 -0.41 -12.46
N LEU A 176 -9.29 0.09 -13.66
CA LEU A 176 -10.57 0.74 -13.96
C LEU A 176 -11.75 -0.20 -13.71
N LEU A 177 -11.69 -1.43 -14.23
CA LEU A 177 -12.74 -2.43 -14.03
C LEU A 177 -12.91 -2.80 -12.56
N ALA A 178 -11.80 -2.97 -11.83
CA ALA A 178 -11.83 -3.20 -10.40
C ALA A 178 -12.47 -2.01 -9.66
N TRP A 179 -12.06 -0.78 -9.99
CA TRP A 179 -12.62 0.43 -9.37
C TRP A 179 -14.12 0.57 -9.65
N LEU A 180 -14.57 0.36 -10.89
CA LEU A 180 -15.98 0.41 -11.27
C LEU A 180 -16.82 -0.61 -10.51
N GLU A 181 -16.32 -1.84 -10.31
CA GLU A 181 -16.98 -2.87 -9.51
C GLU A 181 -17.25 -2.37 -8.07
N TYR A 182 -16.24 -1.78 -7.43
CA TYR A 182 -16.39 -1.23 -6.07
C TYR A 182 -17.24 0.04 -6.04
N PHE A 183 -17.10 0.94 -7.02
CA PHE A 183 -17.88 2.16 -7.11
C PHE A 183 -19.37 1.86 -7.30
N MET A 184 -19.73 0.89 -8.15
CA MET A 184 -21.13 0.48 -8.32
C MET A 184 -21.71 -0.15 -7.05
N LYS A 185 -20.89 -0.91 -6.30
CA LYS A 185 -21.34 -1.59 -5.06
C LYS A 185 -21.46 -0.63 -3.87
N ASN A 186 -20.49 0.26 -3.70
CA ASN A 186 -20.29 1.04 -2.48
C ASN A 186 -20.53 2.55 -2.68
N GLY A 187 -20.70 3.02 -3.92
CA GLY A 187 -20.92 4.43 -4.23
C GLY A 187 -19.84 5.34 -3.68
N ILE A 188 -20.24 6.28 -2.82
CA ILE A 188 -19.34 7.25 -2.16
C ILE A 188 -18.37 6.58 -1.17
N ASP A 189 -18.54 5.29 -0.86
CA ASP A 189 -17.67 4.53 0.05
C ASP A 189 -16.40 3.95 -0.61
N CYS A 190 -16.16 4.29 -1.88
CA CYS A 190 -14.99 3.95 -2.70
C CYS A 190 -14.03 5.16 -2.83
N PRO A 191 -12.72 4.99 -3.12
CA PRO A 191 -11.86 6.10 -3.52
C PRO A 191 -12.37 6.79 -4.79
N ASP A 192 -12.35 8.12 -4.82
CA ASP A 192 -12.64 8.90 -6.04
C ASP A 192 -11.38 8.97 -6.93
N LEU A 193 -11.40 8.23 -8.04
CA LEU A 193 -10.25 8.08 -8.96
C LEU A 193 -10.57 8.54 -10.39
N ARG A 194 -11.67 9.29 -10.56
CA ARG A 194 -12.17 9.66 -11.89
C ARG A 194 -11.13 10.40 -12.72
N LYS A 195 -10.36 11.30 -12.11
CA LYS A 195 -9.37 12.11 -12.84
C LYS A 195 -8.22 11.24 -13.36
N GLY A 196 -7.84 10.22 -12.60
CA GLY A 196 -6.80 9.25 -13.00
C GLY A 196 -7.16 8.47 -14.27
N PHE A 197 -8.45 8.22 -14.51
CA PHE A 197 -8.91 7.51 -15.71
C PHE A 197 -9.29 8.46 -16.86
N GLU A 198 -9.80 9.65 -16.57
CA GLU A 198 -10.11 10.68 -17.58
C GLU A 198 -8.84 11.17 -18.29
N ALA A 199 -7.79 11.49 -17.54
CA ALA A 199 -6.52 11.96 -18.10
C ALA A 199 -5.82 10.90 -18.97
N GLY A 200 -5.96 9.61 -18.62
CA GLY A 200 -5.43 8.51 -19.44
C GLY A 200 -6.18 8.30 -20.77
N ALA A 201 -7.45 8.70 -20.85
CA ALA A 201 -8.25 8.59 -22.07
C ALA A 201 -7.87 9.66 -23.11
N GLU A 202 -7.43 10.85 -22.68
CA GLU A 202 -7.02 11.94 -23.57
C GLU A 202 -5.67 11.69 -24.28
N GLU A 203 -4.83 10.78 -23.77
CA GLU A 203 -3.57 10.38 -24.41
C GLU A 203 -3.75 9.36 -25.55
N THR A 204 -4.98 8.91 -25.83
CA THR A 204 -5.24 8.12 -27.05
C THR A 204 -5.17 9.02 -28.29
N PRO A 205 -4.29 8.72 -29.28
CA PRO A 205 -4.20 9.56 -30.47
C PRO A 205 -5.55 9.56 -31.23
N PRO A 206 -6.01 10.74 -31.73
CA PRO A 206 -7.23 10.84 -32.48
C PRO A 206 -7.02 10.26 -33.89
N ASN A 207 -7.05 8.94 -34.03
CA ASN A 207 -7.14 8.28 -35.34
C ASN A 207 -7.64 6.83 -35.22
N LEU A 208 -8.90 6.69 -34.85
CA LEU A 208 -9.74 5.57 -35.28
C LEU A 208 -11.03 6.15 -35.88
N SER A 209 -10.88 6.90 -36.97
CA SER A 209 -11.97 7.10 -37.91
C SER A 209 -12.31 5.72 -38.52
N LEU A 210 -13.40 5.14 -38.01
CA LEU A 210 -14.07 3.99 -38.64
C LEU A 210 -14.36 4.33 -40.11
N PRO A 211 -13.96 3.50 -41.09
CA PRO A 211 -14.47 3.66 -42.43
C PRO A 211 -15.94 3.25 -42.42
N LEU A 212 -16.81 4.22 -42.70
CA LEU A 212 -18.16 3.95 -43.17
C LEU A 212 -18.08 3.09 -44.43
N LYS A 213 -18.50 1.83 -44.31
CA LYS A 213 -19.11 1.05 -45.40
C LYS A 213 -20.28 0.25 -44.83
#